data_AF-A0A7J5ZV35-F1
#
_entry.id   AF-A0A7J5ZV35-F1
#
_cell.length_a   1.000
_cell.length_b   1.000
_cell.length_c   1.000
_cell.angle_alpha   90.00
_cell.angle_beta   90.00
_cell.angle_gamma   90.00
#
_symmetry.space_group_name_H-M   'P 1'
#
loop_
_entity.id
_entity.type
_entity.pdbx_description
1 polymer ?
#
loop_
_entity_poly.entity_id
_entity_poly.type
_entity_poly.pdbx_seq_one_letter_code
_entity_poly.pdbx_strand_id
1 'polypeptide(L)'
;MEVFKILVALQALVLCQAKLSIIQTSTPCSWAVTSAGGNQSLAIFTNQSLSPLAARICQALGCGKVYKLNENTARENASCLTGCSYHNNQLINCTKVYRTNCSILSEVVCDAPYISPTNHPCVWNIKSPMPNSKVILTKESMLRLPSEICQNLNCGESFAQNSTEAPSNSTCLTDCVYHNSYLWNCSTVVGNDCSIISEVICGNHKVRLSGGSHKCAGRVELWSAGQWGTVCDDEWDKQDADVVCAQLNCGYAVSVNGQDGPYSQGKGPILMDELNCTGEERNLWECPAVREGHDCGHKEDAGVVCSEYKALRLTGGLDHCSGRVEIHRNNSWGTVCDDCWDKQEASMACAMLGCGEAKQFTAFETPFTHTNGTRWFYMCSKSHQTLWECREIEATKGLLCQDPKAAGLICSSRLSWNAFTYHSRCSYNHGNNANHNRSTRRALVS
;
A
#
# COMPACT_ATOMS: atom_id res chain seq x y z
N MET A 1 44.53 42.70 -38.59
CA MET A 1 43.20 42.03 -38.52
C MET A 1 43.29 40.49 -38.48
N GLU A 2 44.47 39.87 -38.69
CA GLU A 2 44.66 38.42 -38.50
C GLU A 2 45.12 37.99 -37.10
N VAL A 3 45.85 38.83 -36.36
CA VAL A 3 46.31 38.49 -35.01
C VAL A 3 45.15 38.40 -33.99
N PHE A 4 44.09 39.20 -34.18
CA PHE A 4 42.89 39.16 -33.34
C PHE A 4 42.00 37.94 -33.61
N LYS A 5 42.03 37.38 -34.83
CA LYS A 5 41.33 36.11 -35.14
C LYS A 5 42.06 34.90 -34.53
N ILE A 6 43.38 34.97 -34.41
CA ILE A 6 44.18 33.93 -33.75
C ILE A 6 44.02 33.98 -32.22
N LEU A 7 43.88 35.15 -31.59
CA LEU A 7 43.60 35.23 -30.15
C LEU A 7 42.17 34.76 -29.79
N VAL A 8 41.17 35.02 -30.63
CA VAL A 8 39.81 34.49 -30.40
C VAL A 8 39.74 32.99 -30.71
N ALA A 9 40.53 32.47 -31.65
CA ALA A 9 40.68 31.03 -31.85
C ALA A 9 41.44 30.34 -30.68
N LEU A 10 42.42 31.02 -30.07
CA LEU A 10 43.13 30.53 -28.87
C LEU A 10 42.30 30.65 -27.58
N GLN A 11 41.35 31.58 -27.50
CA GLN A 11 40.35 31.63 -26.42
C GLN A 11 39.16 30.67 -26.67
N ALA A 12 38.87 30.30 -27.93
CA ALA A 12 37.87 29.28 -28.27
C ALA A 12 38.41 27.83 -28.24
N LEU A 13 39.74 27.65 -28.13
CA LEU A 13 40.40 26.36 -27.86
C LEU A 13 40.47 26.02 -26.36
N VAL A 14 39.93 26.90 -25.50
CA VAL A 14 39.79 26.67 -24.07
C VAL A 14 38.31 26.43 -23.77
N LEU A 15 38.01 25.22 -23.27
CA LEU A 15 36.72 24.76 -22.71
C LEU A 15 35.68 24.16 -23.69
N CYS A 16 36.08 23.16 -24.46
CA CYS A 16 35.21 21.98 -24.62
C CYS A 16 35.77 20.84 -23.75
N GLN A 17 35.82 21.04 -22.43
CA GLN A 17 35.94 19.89 -21.54
C GLN A 17 34.55 19.25 -21.51
N ALA A 18 34.41 18.11 -22.18
CA ALA A 18 33.22 17.29 -22.04
C ALA A 18 32.96 17.09 -20.53
N LYS A 19 31.76 17.46 -20.07
CA LYS A 19 31.41 17.36 -18.66
C LYS A 19 31.44 15.89 -18.26
N LEU A 20 32.38 15.52 -17.41
CA LEU A 20 32.53 14.15 -16.90
C LEU A 20 31.68 14.01 -15.64
N SER A 21 30.74 13.07 -15.67
CA SER A 21 29.82 12.79 -14.57
C SER A 21 30.08 11.40 -14.00
N ILE A 22 29.86 11.25 -12.70
CA ILE A 22 29.83 9.96 -12.02
C ILE A 22 28.41 9.41 -12.11
N ILE A 23 28.28 8.15 -12.57
CA ILE A 23 27.01 7.43 -12.63
C ILE A 23 27.12 6.14 -11.83
N GLN A 24 26.04 5.78 -11.15
CA GLN A 24 25.92 4.49 -10.48
C GLN A 24 25.74 3.38 -11.53
N THR A 25 26.42 2.25 -11.35
CA THR A 25 26.28 1.07 -12.24
C THR A 25 25.21 0.11 -11.71
N SER A 26 25.27 -1.16 -12.10
CA SER A 26 24.28 -2.19 -11.76
C SER A 26 24.16 -2.52 -10.27
N THR A 27 25.17 -2.21 -9.46
CA THR A 27 25.19 -2.47 -8.01
C THR A 27 25.24 -1.17 -7.22
N PRO A 28 24.55 -1.08 -6.06
CA PRO A 28 24.72 0.04 -5.15
C PRO A 28 26.18 0.20 -4.73
N CYS A 29 26.63 1.44 -4.57
CA CYS A 29 28.03 1.77 -4.28
C CYS A 29 29.06 1.29 -5.32
N SER A 30 28.62 1.06 -6.55
CA SER A 30 29.48 0.91 -7.72
C SER A 30 29.22 2.04 -8.72
N TRP A 31 30.28 2.56 -9.34
CA TRP A 31 30.18 3.71 -10.22
C TRP A 31 31.17 3.70 -11.38
N ALA A 32 30.80 4.43 -12.43
CA ALA A 32 31.60 4.66 -13.62
C ALA A 32 31.61 6.15 -13.98
N VAL A 33 32.53 6.54 -14.87
CA VAL A 33 32.63 7.91 -15.39
C VAL A 33 32.02 7.93 -16.79
N THR A 34 31.15 8.91 -17.05
CA THR A 34 30.57 9.14 -18.39
C THR A 34 30.78 10.57 -18.85
N SER A 35 30.91 10.77 -20.18
CA SER A 35 30.96 12.08 -20.83
C SER A 35 29.59 12.50 -21.35
N ALA A 36 29.27 13.80 -21.27
CA ALA A 36 28.09 14.38 -21.92
C ALA A 36 28.12 14.16 -23.45
N GLY A 37 27.30 13.24 -23.98
CA GLY A 37 27.26 12.92 -25.41
C GLY A 37 26.83 11.49 -25.79
N GLY A 38 26.47 10.62 -24.84
CA GLY A 38 25.81 9.34 -25.11
C GLY A 38 26.70 8.21 -25.69
N ASN A 39 27.88 8.53 -26.23
CA ASN A 39 28.86 7.51 -26.59
C ASN A 39 29.74 7.20 -25.38
N GLN A 40 29.69 5.95 -24.92
CA GLN A 40 30.42 5.33 -23.80
C GLN A 40 31.95 5.49 -23.91
N SER A 41 32.44 6.71 -23.81
CA SER A 41 33.87 7.01 -23.83
C SER A 41 34.40 6.67 -22.46
N LEU A 42 34.92 5.45 -22.30
CA LEU A 42 35.56 5.01 -21.06
C LEU A 42 36.66 6.02 -20.68
N ALA A 43 36.57 6.56 -19.47
CA ALA A 43 37.50 7.57 -19.01
C ALA A 43 38.89 6.96 -18.76
N ILE A 44 39.92 7.57 -19.34
CA ILE A 44 41.30 7.09 -19.24
C ILE A 44 42.05 7.95 -18.24
N PHE A 45 42.63 7.36 -17.22
CA PHE A 45 43.37 8.04 -16.16
C PHE A 45 44.83 7.60 -16.13
N THR A 46 45.70 8.44 -15.60
CA THR A 46 47.04 7.98 -15.21
C THR A 46 46.92 7.01 -14.03
N ASN A 47 47.73 5.95 -14.01
CA ASN A 47 47.71 4.96 -12.93
C ASN A 47 47.95 5.61 -11.55
N GLN A 48 48.73 6.70 -11.50
CA GLN A 48 49.01 7.47 -10.28
C GLN A 48 47.79 8.28 -9.78
N SER A 49 46.93 8.78 -10.67
CA SER A 49 45.77 9.59 -10.28
C SER A 49 44.51 8.76 -10.00
N LEU A 50 44.39 7.59 -10.63
CA LEU A 50 43.15 6.80 -10.58
C LEU A 50 42.83 6.31 -9.17
N SER A 51 43.79 5.68 -8.49
CA SER A 51 43.56 5.10 -7.16
C SER A 51 43.17 6.16 -6.09
N PRO A 52 43.87 7.30 -5.96
CA PRO A 52 43.47 8.35 -5.02
C PRO A 52 42.12 8.98 -5.34
N LEU A 53 41.81 9.17 -6.63
CA LEU A 53 40.52 9.69 -7.07
C LEU A 53 39.39 8.74 -6.70
N ALA A 54 39.56 7.44 -6.97
CA ALA A 54 38.57 6.43 -6.66
C ALA A 54 38.28 6.35 -5.15
N ALA A 55 39.33 6.42 -4.32
CA ALA A 55 39.19 6.45 -2.85
C ALA A 55 38.39 7.67 -2.37
N ARG A 56 38.69 8.87 -2.90
CA ARG A 56 37.96 10.10 -2.56
C ARG A 56 36.49 10.02 -2.96
N ILE A 57 36.17 9.43 -4.10
CA ILE A 57 34.79 9.31 -4.58
C ILE A 57 34.02 8.29 -3.74
N CYS A 58 34.59 7.11 -3.45
CA CYS A 58 33.94 6.14 -2.56
C CYS A 58 33.62 6.75 -1.18
N GLN A 59 34.55 7.52 -0.61
CA GLN A 59 34.33 8.24 0.65
C GLN A 59 33.24 9.31 0.51
N ALA A 60 33.27 10.11 -0.55
CA ALA A 60 32.30 11.19 -0.76
C ALA A 60 30.89 10.70 -1.06
N LEU A 61 30.74 9.47 -1.59
CA LEU A 61 29.44 8.79 -1.74
C LEU A 61 28.95 8.12 -0.45
N GLY A 62 29.78 8.09 0.61
CA GLY A 62 29.49 7.35 1.84
C GLY A 62 29.58 5.83 1.68
N CYS A 63 30.24 5.37 0.61
CA CYS A 63 30.35 3.97 0.23
C CYS A 63 31.63 3.28 0.76
N GLY A 64 32.33 3.93 1.68
CA GLY A 64 33.54 3.39 2.33
C GLY A 64 34.79 3.47 1.45
N LYS A 65 35.58 2.39 1.43
CA LYS A 65 36.85 2.29 0.69
C LYS A 65 36.65 1.65 -0.67
N VAL A 66 37.65 1.77 -1.52
CA VAL A 66 37.70 1.07 -2.81
C VAL A 66 37.95 -0.42 -2.53
N TYR A 67 37.02 -1.27 -2.95
CA TYR A 67 37.17 -2.72 -2.92
C TYR A 67 37.81 -3.21 -4.23
N LYS A 68 37.28 -2.77 -5.37
CA LYS A 68 37.73 -3.24 -6.69
C LYS A 68 37.78 -2.09 -7.70
N LEU A 69 38.90 -2.00 -8.42
CA LEU A 69 39.06 -1.14 -9.58
C LEU A 69 39.07 -2.02 -10.83
N ASN A 70 38.00 -1.96 -11.61
CA ASN A 70 37.93 -2.64 -12.90
C ASN A 70 38.54 -1.72 -13.96
N GLU A 71 39.79 -1.97 -14.30
CA GLU A 71 40.54 -1.21 -15.31
C GLU A 71 41.14 -2.11 -16.40
N ASN A 72 41.35 -1.53 -17.58
CA ASN A 72 42.07 -2.16 -18.68
C ASN A 72 43.23 -1.27 -19.13
N THR A 73 44.29 -1.87 -19.67
CA THR A 73 45.41 -1.10 -20.22
C THR A 73 44.96 -0.27 -21.42
N ALA A 74 45.28 1.03 -21.42
CA ALA A 74 45.01 1.88 -22.57
C ALA A 74 45.96 1.58 -23.74
N ARG A 75 45.54 1.92 -24.96
CA ARG A 75 46.41 1.80 -26.15
C ARG A 75 47.67 2.66 -26.00
N GLU A 76 48.76 2.23 -26.62
CA GLU A 76 49.97 3.04 -26.73
C GLU A 76 49.62 4.41 -27.33
N ASN A 77 50.05 5.49 -26.66
CA ASN A 77 49.75 6.90 -26.98
C ASN A 77 48.34 7.42 -26.65
N ALA A 78 47.58 6.74 -25.78
CA ALA A 78 46.34 7.28 -25.25
C ALA A 78 46.55 8.60 -24.49
N SER A 79 45.62 9.54 -24.66
CA SER A 79 45.56 10.73 -23.81
C SER A 79 44.80 10.43 -22.53
N CYS A 80 45.40 10.64 -21.37
CA CYS A 80 44.77 10.34 -20.08
C CYS A 80 44.68 11.54 -19.15
N LEU A 81 43.76 11.44 -18.20
CA LEU A 81 43.43 12.47 -17.23
C LEU A 81 44.30 12.32 -15.98
N THR A 82 44.70 13.45 -15.43
CA THR A 82 45.46 13.56 -14.17
C THR A 82 44.97 14.76 -13.38
N GLY A 83 45.12 14.72 -12.04
CA GLY A 83 44.80 15.86 -11.18
C GLY A 83 43.30 16.19 -11.03
N CYS A 84 42.41 15.30 -11.48
CA CYS A 84 40.96 15.49 -11.34
C CYS A 84 40.53 15.63 -9.87
N SER A 85 39.54 16.48 -9.64
CA SER A 85 38.83 16.63 -8.36
C SER A 85 37.35 16.28 -8.50
N TYR A 86 36.73 15.84 -7.42
CA TYR A 86 35.32 15.44 -7.38
C TYR A 86 34.47 16.48 -6.64
N HIS A 87 33.35 16.88 -7.25
CA HIS A 87 32.37 17.79 -6.65
C HIS A 87 30.98 17.59 -7.29
N ASN A 88 29.91 17.44 -6.50
CA ASN A 88 28.51 17.28 -6.95
C ASN A 88 28.33 16.31 -8.13
N ASN A 89 28.75 15.05 -7.95
CA ASN A 89 28.70 13.99 -8.97
C ASN A 89 29.45 14.29 -10.28
N GLN A 90 30.37 15.26 -10.27
CA GLN A 90 31.15 15.67 -11.44
C GLN A 90 32.65 15.65 -11.16
N LEU A 91 33.42 15.35 -12.20
CA LEU A 91 34.86 15.52 -12.20
C LEU A 91 35.20 16.91 -12.75
N ILE A 92 35.97 17.67 -11.97
CA ILE A 92 36.40 19.03 -12.27
C ILE A 92 37.93 19.12 -12.21
N ASN A 93 38.50 20.17 -12.81
CA ASN A 93 39.94 20.47 -12.79
C ASN A 93 40.83 19.32 -13.30
N CYS A 94 40.33 18.54 -14.25
CA CYS A 94 41.11 17.47 -14.88
C CYS A 94 42.10 18.04 -15.91
N THR A 95 43.35 17.58 -15.85
CA THR A 95 44.40 17.91 -16.83
C THR A 95 44.65 16.73 -17.75
N LYS A 96 44.75 17.00 -19.05
CA LYS A 96 45.03 15.98 -20.07
C LYS A 96 46.55 15.85 -20.26
N VAL A 97 47.08 14.64 -20.19
CA VAL A 97 48.49 14.32 -20.41
C VAL A 97 48.64 13.17 -21.41
N TYR A 98 49.75 13.15 -22.15
CA TYR A 98 50.12 12.05 -23.04
C TYR A 98 51.18 11.21 -22.34
N ARG A 99 50.82 9.98 -21.95
CA ARG A 99 51.73 9.04 -21.27
C ARG A 99 51.49 7.62 -21.78
N THR A 100 52.49 6.76 -21.63
CA THR A 100 52.40 5.33 -21.98
C THR A 100 51.72 4.50 -20.89
N ASN A 101 51.67 5.00 -19.64
CA ASN A 101 51.07 4.31 -18.49
C ASN A 101 49.73 4.93 -18.11
N CYS A 102 48.71 4.65 -18.93
CA CYS A 102 47.34 5.06 -18.70
C CYS A 102 46.42 3.83 -18.61
N SER A 103 45.41 3.91 -17.75
CA SER A 103 44.40 2.88 -17.56
C SER A 103 43.02 3.39 -17.97
N ILE A 104 42.27 2.55 -18.68
CA ILE A 104 40.87 2.75 -19.00
C ILE A 104 40.04 2.29 -17.81
N LEU A 105 39.37 3.22 -17.14
CA LEU A 105 38.46 2.90 -16.04
C LEU A 105 37.11 2.42 -16.60
N SER A 106 36.70 1.22 -16.21
CA SER A 106 35.37 0.68 -16.54
C SER A 106 34.39 0.81 -15.37
N GLU A 107 34.82 0.47 -14.16
CA GLU A 107 33.98 0.51 -12.96
C GLU A 107 34.84 0.58 -11.69
N VAL A 108 34.36 1.30 -10.69
CA VAL A 108 34.88 1.26 -9.32
C VAL A 108 33.80 0.69 -8.41
N VAL A 109 34.13 -0.39 -7.71
CA VAL A 109 33.27 -0.99 -6.67
C VAL A 109 33.83 -0.60 -5.31
N CYS A 110 33.00 0.06 -4.49
CA CYS A 110 33.34 0.39 -3.10
C CYS A 110 32.91 -0.75 -2.14
N ASP A 111 33.31 -0.70 -0.87
CA ASP A 111 33.14 -1.80 0.09
C ASP A 111 31.85 -1.76 0.94
N ALA A 112 30.99 -0.75 0.75
CA ALA A 112 29.73 -0.65 1.48
C ALA A 112 28.74 -1.80 1.19
N PRO A 113 28.19 -2.45 2.23
CA PRO A 113 27.09 -3.41 2.09
C PRO A 113 25.83 -2.75 1.53
N TYR A 114 25.03 -3.52 0.80
CA TYR A 114 23.83 -3.00 0.16
C TYR A 114 22.61 -3.93 0.28
N ILE A 115 21.44 -3.32 0.21
CA ILE A 115 20.17 -4.03 0.26
C ILE A 115 19.86 -4.58 -1.14
N SER A 116 19.63 -5.88 -1.20
CA SER A 116 19.22 -6.58 -2.42
C SER A 116 17.82 -7.13 -2.19
N PRO A 117 16.79 -6.56 -2.86
CA PRO A 117 15.50 -7.22 -2.96
C PRO A 117 15.65 -8.62 -3.56
N THR A 118 14.77 -9.53 -3.15
CA THR A 118 14.64 -10.88 -3.72
C THR A 118 13.67 -10.83 -4.91
N ASN A 119 12.76 -11.80 -5.04
CA ASN A 119 11.69 -11.77 -6.04
C ASN A 119 10.57 -10.77 -5.69
N HIS A 120 10.58 -10.20 -4.47
CA HIS A 120 9.58 -9.26 -3.98
C HIS A 120 10.23 -8.01 -3.34
N PRO A 121 9.74 -6.78 -3.60
CA PRO A 121 10.38 -5.54 -3.13
C PRO A 121 10.41 -5.37 -1.60
N CYS A 122 9.47 -5.99 -0.89
CA CYS A 122 9.41 -6.01 0.58
C CYS A 122 10.08 -7.21 1.24
N VAL A 123 10.79 -8.04 0.47
CA VAL A 123 11.59 -9.15 0.98
C VAL A 123 13.01 -8.98 0.48
N TRP A 124 13.94 -8.74 1.39
CA TRP A 124 15.29 -8.33 1.02
C TRP A 124 16.34 -8.98 1.91
N ASN A 125 17.58 -8.97 1.44
CA ASN A 125 18.75 -9.33 2.23
C ASN A 125 19.86 -8.28 2.07
N ILE A 126 20.90 -8.41 2.89
CA ILE A 126 22.06 -7.53 2.84
C ILE A 126 23.20 -8.28 2.16
N LYS A 127 23.68 -7.74 1.04
CA LYS A 127 24.80 -8.32 0.29
C LYS A 127 26.06 -7.49 0.51
N SER A 128 27.18 -8.18 0.55
CA SER A 128 28.49 -7.55 0.45
C SER A 128 28.85 -7.38 -1.04
N PRO A 129 29.51 -6.27 -1.41
CA PRO A 129 30.15 -6.15 -2.73
C PRO A 129 31.30 -7.15 -2.92
N MET A 130 31.81 -7.73 -1.82
CA MET A 130 32.83 -8.78 -1.88
C MET A 130 32.20 -10.16 -2.12
N PRO A 131 32.62 -10.91 -3.16
CA PRO A 131 32.11 -12.25 -3.42
C PRO A 131 32.33 -13.18 -2.21
N ASN A 132 31.32 -13.97 -1.88
CA ASN A 132 31.33 -14.94 -0.77
C ASN A 132 31.48 -14.34 0.64
N SER A 133 31.54 -13.00 0.78
CA SER A 133 31.53 -12.36 2.08
C SER A 133 30.10 -12.18 2.59
N LYS A 134 29.88 -12.56 3.85
CA LYS A 134 28.60 -12.35 4.54
C LYS A 134 28.66 -11.05 5.33
N VAL A 135 27.54 -10.34 5.39
CA VAL A 135 27.40 -9.16 6.22
C VAL A 135 26.97 -9.61 7.61
N ILE A 136 27.79 -9.26 8.61
CA ILE A 136 27.60 -9.65 10.00
C ILE A 136 27.22 -8.39 10.78
N LEU A 137 26.11 -8.43 11.52
CA LEU A 137 25.60 -7.32 12.31
C LEU A 137 25.64 -7.65 13.81
N THR A 138 25.77 -6.63 14.66
CA THR A 138 25.55 -6.78 16.10
C THR A 138 24.09 -7.10 16.39
N LYS A 139 23.81 -7.83 17.48
CA LYS A 139 22.43 -8.07 17.95
C LYS A 139 21.61 -6.78 18.13
N GLU A 140 22.24 -5.69 18.54
CA GLU A 140 21.59 -4.39 18.63
C GLU A 140 21.19 -3.83 17.26
N SER A 141 22.11 -3.89 16.28
CA SER A 141 21.83 -3.44 14.91
C SER A 141 20.73 -4.26 14.24
N MET A 142 20.64 -5.56 14.58
CA MET A 142 19.57 -6.46 14.13
C MET A 142 18.17 -6.02 14.60
N LEU A 143 18.07 -5.37 15.75
CA LEU A 143 16.78 -4.88 16.28
C LEU A 143 16.33 -3.59 15.60
N ARG A 144 17.28 -2.75 15.15
CA ARG A 144 16.99 -1.39 14.65
C ARG A 144 16.92 -1.32 13.12
N LEU A 145 17.94 -1.83 12.43
CA LEU A 145 18.11 -1.64 10.98
C LEU A 145 16.95 -2.20 10.14
N PRO A 146 16.43 -3.43 10.43
CA PRO A 146 15.33 -3.99 9.65
C PRO A 146 14.09 -3.10 9.62
N SER A 147 13.67 -2.56 10.77
CA SER A 147 12.51 -1.65 10.83
C SER A 147 12.78 -0.34 10.09
N GLU A 148 13.96 0.26 10.26
CA GLU A 148 14.35 1.48 9.52
C GLU A 148 14.27 1.26 8.00
N ILE A 149 14.81 0.14 7.51
CA ILE A 149 14.80 -0.18 6.08
C ILE A 149 13.38 -0.48 5.59
N CYS A 150 12.59 -1.26 6.32
CA CYS A 150 11.21 -1.58 5.94
C CYS A 150 10.32 -0.34 5.82
N GLN A 151 10.49 0.63 6.73
CA GLN A 151 9.79 1.91 6.66
C GLN A 151 10.22 2.71 5.42
N ASN A 152 11.54 2.81 5.14
CA ASN A 152 12.05 3.54 3.98
C ASN A 152 11.67 2.90 2.64
N LEU A 153 11.44 1.58 2.60
CA LEU A 153 10.93 0.87 1.42
C LEU A 153 9.41 1.01 1.25
N ASN A 154 8.73 1.75 2.14
CA ASN A 154 7.26 1.83 2.21
C ASN A 154 6.56 0.48 2.41
N CYS A 155 7.22 -0.45 3.11
CA CYS A 155 6.72 -1.81 3.34
C CYS A 155 6.10 -2.02 4.73
N GLY A 156 6.10 -1.01 5.60
CA GLY A 156 5.64 -1.11 6.98
C GLY A 156 6.78 -1.45 7.94
N GLU A 157 6.49 -2.14 9.04
CA GLU A 157 7.50 -2.58 10.01
C GLU A 157 8.26 -3.83 9.55
N SER A 158 9.39 -4.10 10.21
CA SER A 158 10.06 -5.39 10.09
C SER A 158 9.25 -6.49 10.78
N PHE A 159 9.03 -7.58 10.07
CA PHE A 159 8.07 -8.62 10.44
C PHE A 159 8.75 -9.91 10.88
N ALA A 160 9.65 -10.40 10.04
CA ALA A 160 10.42 -11.62 10.30
C ALA A 160 11.84 -11.47 9.77
N GLN A 161 12.78 -12.06 10.50
CA GLN A 161 14.21 -12.01 10.19
C GLN A 161 14.79 -13.42 10.27
N ASN A 162 15.21 -13.97 9.14
CA ASN A 162 15.96 -15.22 9.11
C ASN A 162 17.44 -14.91 9.31
N SER A 163 17.99 -15.33 10.45
CA SER A 163 19.39 -15.10 10.79
C SER A 163 20.07 -16.34 11.38
N THR A 164 21.38 -16.39 11.23
CA THR A 164 22.23 -17.43 11.83
C THR A 164 23.28 -16.76 12.71
N GLU A 165 23.63 -17.40 13.82
CA GLU A 165 24.72 -16.91 14.67
C GLU A 165 26.03 -16.91 13.89
N ALA A 166 26.78 -15.83 14.01
CA ALA A 166 28.11 -15.72 13.44
C ALA A 166 29.13 -16.49 14.30
N PRO A 167 30.25 -16.95 13.71
CA PRO A 167 31.34 -17.54 14.48
C PRO A 167 31.84 -16.63 15.61
N SER A 168 32.36 -17.21 16.69
CA SER A 168 33.00 -16.42 17.76
C SER A 168 34.13 -15.55 17.22
N ASN A 169 34.33 -14.38 17.84
CA ASN A 169 35.34 -13.40 17.45
C ASN A 169 35.17 -12.87 16.01
N SER A 170 33.92 -12.77 15.53
CA SER A 170 33.60 -12.17 14.23
C SER A 170 33.72 -10.64 14.27
N THR A 171 34.07 -10.04 13.13
CA THR A 171 33.96 -8.58 12.93
C THR A 171 32.56 -8.24 12.44
N CYS A 172 31.86 -7.39 13.18
CA CYS A 172 30.44 -7.13 13.02
C CYS A 172 30.22 -5.64 12.82
N LEU A 173 29.30 -5.29 11.93
CA LEU A 173 28.91 -3.90 11.72
C LEU A 173 27.94 -3.46 12.82
N THR A 174 28.14 -2.24 13.28
CA THR A 174 27.25 -1.53 14.21
C THR A 174 27.09 -0.09 13.77
N ASP A 175 26.09 0.61 14.32
CA ASP A 175 25.82 2.04 14.05
C ASP A 175 25.63 2.39 12.57
N CYS A 176 25.36 1.39 11.72
CA CYS A 176 25.04 1.63 10.32
C CYS A 176 23.74 2.42 10.20
N VAL A 177 23.63 3.24 9.16
CA VAL A 177 22.37 3.90 8.83
C VAL A 177 22.01 3.56 7.38
N TYR A 178 20.71 3.46 7.09
CA TYR A 178 20.27 3.15 5.74
C TYR A 178 20.24 4.41 4.88
N HIS A 179 20.88 4.37 3.71
CA HIS A 179 20.88 5.49 2.76
C HIS A 179 20.92 4.97 1.32
N ASN A 180 19.93 5.36 0.49
CA ASN A 180 19.90 5.07 -0.95
C ASN A 180 20.23 3.61 -1.33
N SER A 181 19.63 2.64 -0.64
CA SER A 181 19.82 1.19 -0.85
C SER A 181 21.13 0.58 -0.32
N TYR A 182 21.94 1.32 0.43
CA TYR A 182 23.15 0.79 1.07
C TYR A 182 23.25 1.18 2.55
N LEU A 183 24.14 0.50 3.27
CA LEU A 183 24.47 0.83 4.65
C LEU A 183 25.64 1.82 4.65
N TRP A 184 25.40 3.01 5.20
CA TRP A 184 26.40 4.07 5.32
C TRP A 184 26.85 4.25 6.77
N ASN A 185 28.01 4.88 6.94
CA ASN A 185 28.55 5.31 8.24
C ASN A 185 28.59 4.20 9.31
N CYS A 186 28.91 2.97 8.90
CA CYS A 186 29.01 1.83 9.79
C CYS A 186 30.31 1.87 10.62
N SER A 187 30.18 1.54 11.90
CA SER A 187 31.27 1.18 12.80
C SER A 187 31.52 -0.33 12.76
N THR A 188 32.73 -0.77 13.14
CA THR A 188 33.07 -2.19 13.27
C THR A 188 33.46 -2.55 14.68
N VAL A 189 32.90 -3.62 15.22
CA VAL A 189 33.27 -4.19 16.53
C VAL A 189 33.62 -5.66 16.36
N VAL A 190 34.49 -6.18 17.23
CA VAL A 190 34.81 -7.62 17.29
C VAL A 190 34.08 -8.20 18.49
N GLY A 191 33.31 -9.26 18.27
CA GLY A 191 32.49 -9.84 19.33
C GLY A 191 32.00 -11.25 19.03
N ASN A 192 31.35 -11.83 20.04
CA ASN A 192 30.71 -13.14 19.96
C ASN A 192 29.20 -13.04 19.74
N ASP A 193 28.60 -11.87 20.02
CA ASP A 193 27.16 -11.60 19.90
C ASP A 193 26.81 -10.97 18.56
N CYS A 194 27.06 -11.71 17.48
CA CYS A 194 26.83 -11.24 16.13
C CYS A 194 26.04 -12.22 15.30
N SER A 195 25.27 -11.70 14.35
CA SER A 195 24.37 -12.49 13.52
C SER A 195 24.55 -12.15 12.04
N ILE A 196 24.36 -13.16 11.21
CA ILE A 196 24.31 -13.04 9.76
C ILE A 196 22.83 -13.02 9.35
N ILE A 197 22.39 -11.93 8.71
CA ILE A 197 21.07 -11.86 8.08
C ILE A 197 21.10 -12.63 6.76
N SER A 198 20.16 -13.55 6.61
CA SER A 198 19.90 -14.24 5.34
C SER A 198 18.71 -13.64 4.59
N GLU A 199 17.70 -13.16 5.32
CA GLU A 199 16.49 -12.57 4.76
C GLU A 199 15.75 -11.73 5.81
N VAL A 200 15.19 -10.60 5.38
CA VAL A 200 14.26 -9.77 6.14
C VAL A 200 12.98 -9.63 5.33
N ILE A 201 11.87 -9.91 6.01
CA ILE A 201 10.53 -9.76 5.47
C ILE A 201 9.94 -8.51 6.11
N CYS A 202 9.54 -7.55 5.28
CA CYS A 202 8.80 -6.38 5.71
C CYS A 202 7.30 -6.59 5.51
N GLY A 203 6.52 -6.07 6.44
CA GLY A 203 5.09 -6.08 6.36
C GLY A 203 4.50 -5.87 7.73
N ASN A 204 3.41 -5.12 7.81
CA ASN A 204 2.51 -5.33 8.93
C ASN A 204 1.71 -6.58 8.57
N HIS A 205 1.52 -7.46 9.55
CA HIS A 205 0.47 -8.46 9.74
C HIS A 205 -0.94 -7.95 9.32
N LYS A 206 -1.11 -7.52 8.06
CA LYS A 206 -2.33 -6.89 7.54
C LYS A 206 -3.40 -7.94 7.42
N VAL A 207 -4.61 -7.57 7.81
CA VAL A 207 -5.83 -8.33 7.59
C VAL A 207 -6.71 -7.54 6.63
N ARG A 208 -7.46 -8.24 5.79
CA ARG A 208 -8.55 -7.66 4.98
C ARG A 208 -9.71 -8.63 4.87
N LEU A 209 -10.88 -8.10 4.53
CA LEU A 209 -12.04 -8.90 4.14
C LEU A 209 -12.23 -8.84 2.63
N SER A 210 -12.25 -10.00 1.98
CA SER A 210 -12.37 -10.16 0.53
C SER A 210 -13.68 -10.88 0.15
N GLY A 211 -14.19 -10.65 -1.05
CA GLY A 211 -15.35 -11.39 -1.59
C GLY A 211 -16.72 -11.00 -1.04
N GLY A 212 -16.79 -10.06 -0.09
CA GLY A 212 -18.05 -9.46 0.35
C GLY A 212 -18.40 -8.17 -0.39
N SER A 213 -19.67 -7.75 -0.27
CA SER A 213 -20.19 -6.50 -0.85
C SER A 213 -19.82 -5.24 -0.06
N HIS A 214 -19.15 -5.39 1.08
CA HIS A 214 -18.82 -4.31 2.00
C HIS A 214 -17.50 -4.61 2.74
N LYS A 215 -16.76 -3.58 3.12
CA LYS A 215 -15.44 -3.70 3.79
C LYS A 215 -15.46 -4.44 5.14
N CYS A 216 -16.63 -4.57 5.76
CA CYS A 216 -16.85 -5.21 7.06
C CYS A 216 -17.55 -6.59 6.95
N ALA A 217 -17.54 -7.20 5.76
CA ALA A 217 -18.02 -8.56 5.56
C ALA A 217 -17.20 -9.23 4.46
N GLY A 218 -16.81 -10.48 4.66
CA GLY A 218 -16.07 -11.24 3.66
C GLY A 218 -15.18 -12.32 4.25
N ARG A 219 -14.36 -12.92 3.38
CA ARG A 219 -13.32 -13.88 3.71
C ARG A 219 -12.17 -13.20 4.42
N VAL A 220 -11.67 -13.82 5.47
CA VAL A 220 -10.49 -13.33 6.17
C VAL A 220 -9.24 -13.67 5.35
N GLU A 221 -8.52 -12.64 4.93
CA GLU A 221 -7.24 -12.79 4.26
C GLU A 221 -6.17 -12.03 5.03
N LEU A 222 -5.00 -12.65 5.19
CA LEU A 222 -3.85 -12.05 5.84
C LEU A 222 -2.68 -11.91 4.88
N TRP A 223 -1.87 -10.89 5.14
CA TRP A 223 -0.64 -10.65 4.41
C TRP A 223 0.54 -11.31 5.12
N SER A 224 1.22 -12.22 4.43
CA SER A 224 2.44 -12.88 4.92
C SER A 224 3.44 -13.09 3.79
N ALA A 225 4.73 -12.87 4.08
CA ALA A 225 5.83 -13.11 3.15
C ALA A 225 5.65 -12.53 1.72
N GLY A 226 5.00 -11.37 1.60
CA GLY A 226 4.80 -10.70 0.31
C GLY A 226 3.60 -11.20 -0.50
N GLN A 227 2.71 -12.01 0.09
CA GLN A 227 1.48 -12.47 -0.57
C GLN A 227 0.29 -12.47 0.39
N TRP A 228 -0.92 -12.38 -0.19
CA TRP A 228 -2.16 -12.62 0.55
C TRP A 228 -2.41 -14.11 0.62
N GLY A 229 -2.84 -14.58 1.78
CA GLY A 229 -3.38 -15.91 1.97
C GLY A 229 -4.59 -15.90 2.90
N THR A 230 -5.19 -17.06 3.10
CA THR A 230 -6.48 -17.24 3.81
C THR A 230 -6.29 -17.88 5.18
N VAL A 231 -7.38 -18.02 5.93
CA VAL A 231 -7.46 -18.70 7.24
C VAL A 231 -8.37 -19.91 7.07
N CYS A 232 -7.99 -21.07 7.61
CA CYS A 232 -8.90 -22.21 7.68
C CYS A 232 -10.01 -21.97 8.71
N ASP A 233 -11.18 -22.56 8.51
CA ASP A 233 -12.32 -22.46 9.42
C ASP A 233 -12.31 -23.51 10.55
N ASP A 234 -11.31 -24.38 10.60
CA ASP A 234 -11.10 -25.27 11.73
C ASP A 234 -10.78 -24.46 13.00
N GLU A 235 -11.55 -24.73 14.06
CA GLU A 235 -11.66 -23.95 15.30
C GLU A 235 -12.05 -22.47 15.15
N TRP A 236 -12.31 -21.98 13.93
CA TRP A 236 -12.68 -20.57 13.69
C TRP A 236 -13.99 -20.19 14.39
N ASP A 237 -13.87 -19.34 15.41
CA ASP A 237 -14.98 -18.98 16.27
C ASP A 237 -15.25 -17.47 16.33
N LYS A 238 -16.19 -17.09 17.20
CA LYS A 238 -16.59 -15.69 17.34
C LYS A 238 -15.46 -14.84 17.94
N GLN A 239 -14.62 -15.39 18.80
CA GLN A 239 -13.54 -14.69 19.47
C GLN A 239 -12.45 -14.34 18.46
N ASP A 240 -12.10 -15.26 17.57
CA ASP A 240 -11.19 -14.99 16.46
C ASP A 240 -11.73 -13.89 15.54
N ALA A 241 -13.02 -14.01 15.21
CA ALA A 241 -13.72 -13.05 14.36
C ALA A 241 -13.85 -11.66 15.01
N ASP A 242 -14.01 -11.59 16.34
CA ASP A 242 -14.04 -10.34 17.09
C ASP A 242 -12.70 -9.60 16.99
N VAL A 243 -11.57 -10.31 17.06
CA VAL A 243 -10.24 -9.74 16.83
C VAL A 243 -10.14 -9.16 15.42
N VAL A 244 -10.60 -9.87 14.39
CA VAL A 244 -10.61 -9.36 12.99
C VAL A 244 -11.47 -8.11 12.86
N CYS A 245 -12.70 -8.13 13.37
CA CYS A 245 -13.62 -7.01 13.29
C CYS A 245 -13.09 -5.78 14.04
N ALA A 246 -12.48 -5.97 15.21
CA ALA A 246 -11.85 -4.91 15.97
C ALA A 246 -10.63 -4.34 15.24
N GLN A 247 -9.73 -5.21 14.75
CA GLN A 247 -8.51 -4.83 14.02
C GLN A 247 -8.83 -4.00 12.76
N LEU A 248 -9.96 -4.29 12.10
CA LEU A 248 -10.43 -3.56 10.92
C LEU A 248 -11.29 -2.33 11.22
N ASN A 249 -11.52 -2.01 12.49
CA ASN A 249 -12.44 -0.95 12.93
C ASN A 249 -13.87 -1.14 12.38
N CYS A 250 -14.34 -2.39 12.38
CA CYS A 250 -15.67 -2.81 11.93
C CYS A 250 -16.59 -3.23 13.10
N GLY A 251 -16.21 -2.88 14.33
CA GLY A 251 -16.95 -3.23 15.54
C GLY A 251 -16.65 -4.67 15.97
N TYR A 252 -17.69 -5.46 16.24
CA TYR A 252 -17.59 -6.84 16.69
C TYR A 252 -18.17 -7.83 15.66
N ALA A 253 -17.80 -9.09 15.73
CA ALA A 253 -18.33 -10.15 14.88
C ALA A 253 -19.79 -10.44 15.20
N VAL A 254 -20.60 -10.49 14.15
CA VAL A 254 -22.03 -10.79 14.19
C VAL A 254 -22.32 -12.19 13.65
N SER A 255 -21.55 -12.64 12.66
CA SER A 255 -21.58 -14.01 12.19
C SER A 255 -20.19 -14.45 11.73
N VAL A 256 -19.94 -15.74 11.89
CA VAL A 256 -18.77 -16.45 11.36
C VAL A 256 -19.22 -17.46 10.33
N ASN A 257 -18.45 -17.62 9.27
CA ASN A 257 -18.75 -18.51 8.16
C ASN A 257 -17.50 -19.36 7.88
N GLY A 258 -17.71 -20.59 7.42
CA GLY A 258 -16.65 -21.56 7.15
C GLY A 258 -16.92 -22.36 5.88
N GLN A 259 -16.68 -23.67 5.94
CA GLN A 259 -16.72 -24.63 4.84
C GLN A 259 -17.92 -24.45 3.91
N ASP A 260 -17.65 -24.28 2.61
CA ASP A 260 -18.63 -24.01 1.55
C ASP A 260 -19.54 -22.77 1.82
N GLY A 261 -19.15 -21.90 2.74
CA GLY A 261 -19.83 -20.68 3.09
C GLY A 261 -19.74 -19.60 2.00
N PRO A 262 -20.51 -18.51 2.12
CA PRO A 262 -20.65 -17.50 1.05
C PRO A 262 -19.35 -16.73 0.74
N TYR A 263 -18.36 -16.82 1.63
CA TYR A 263 -17.07 -16.16 1.48
C TYR A 263 -15.90 -17.14 1.34
N SER A 264 -16.16 -18.44 1.28
CA SER A 264 -15.13 -19.45 1.04
C SER A 264 -14.49 -19.31 -0.35
N GLN A 265 -13.52 -20.17 -0.64
CA GLN A 265 -12.87 -20.33 -1.95
C GLN A 265 -12.02 -19.12 -2.37
N GLY A 266 -11.15 -18.69 -1.47
CA GLY A 266 -10.02 -17.83 -1.77
C GLY A 266 -8.98 -18.50 -2.67
N LYS A 267 -7.81 -17.87 -2.73
CA LYS A 267 -6.69 -18.30 -3.56
C LYS A 267 -5.40 -18.02 -2.82
N GLY A 268 -4.36 -18.82 -3.13
CA GLY A 268 -3.03 -18.64 -2.58
C GLY A 268 -2.77 -19.60 -1.43
N PRO A 269 -1.84 -19.30 -0.53
CA PRO A 269 -1.61 -20.14 0.65
C PRO A 269 -2.75 -19.98 1.67
N ILE A 270 -3.01 -21.02 2.44
CA ILE A 270 -3.71 -20.93 3.72
C ILE A 270 -2.63 -20.69 4.78
N LEU A 271 -2.73 -19.58 5.51
CA LEU A 271 -1.64 -19.07 6.36
C LEU A 271 -1.79 -19.40 7.83
N MET A 272 -3.00 -19.75 8.25
CA MET A 272 -3.31 -20.12 9.61
C MET A 272 -4.45 -21.12 9.63
N ASP A 273 -4.41 -21.97 10.64
CA ASP A 273 -5.33 -23.05 10.93
C ASP A 273 -5.47 -23.17 12.46
N GLU A 274 -6.54 -23.81 12.95
CA GLU A 274 -6.86 -23.98 14.37
C GLU A 274 -6.63 -22.68 15.18
N LEU A 275 -7.27 -21.57 14.77
CA LEU A 275 -7.15 -20.31 15.50
C LEU A 275 -7.84 -20.42 16.86
N ASN A 276 -7.18 -19.86 17.89
CA ASN A 276 -7.68 -19.92 19.25
C ASN A 276 -7.39 -18.62 20.00
N CYS A 277 -7.95 -17.51 19.48
CA CYS A 277 -7.88 -16.21 20.13
C CYS A 277 -8.66 -16.19 21.44
N THR A 278 -8.21 -15.37 22.40
CA THR A 278 -8.99 -15.05 23.60
C THR A 278 -10.09 -14.01 23.33
N GLY A 279 -9.95 -13.24 22.25
CA GLY A 279 -10.83 -12.12 21.88
C GLY A 279 -10.32 -10.76 22.35
N GLU A 280 -9.22 -10.72 23.11
CA GLU A 280 -8.59 -9.48 23.62
C GLU A 280 -7.35 -9.06 22.81
N GLU A 281 -6.90 -9.90 21.88
CA GLU A 281 -5.77 -9.62 21.01
C GLU A 281 -6.00 -8.38 20.15
N ARG A 282 -4.94 -7.62 19.89
CA ARG A 282 -5.05 -6.43 19.03
C ARG A 282 -4.98 -6.77 17.56
N ASN A 283 -4.31 -7.87 17.23
CA ASN A 283 -4.10 -8.34 15.87
C ASN A 283 -4.32 -9.84 15.79
N LEU A 284 -4.93 -10.31 14.70
CA LEU A 284 -5.20 -11.75 14.51
C LEU A 284 -3.92 -12.61 14.55
N TRP A 285 -2.78 -12.02 14.17
CA TRP A 285 -1.49 -12.69 14.18
C TRP A 285 -0.90 -12.96 15.57
N GLU A 286 -1.42 -12.30 16.61
CA GLU A 286 -1.04 -12.52 18.01
C GLU A 286 -1.73 -13.76 18.61
N CYS A 287 -2.78 -14.25 17.96
CA CYS A 287 -3.50 -15.42 18.44
C CYS A 287 -2.67 -16.70 18.27
N PRO A 288 -2.80 -17.64 19.22
CA PRO A 288 -2.40 -19.03 18.99
C PRO A 288 -3.06 -19.59 17.73
N ALA A 289 -2.25 -20.24 16.88
CA ALA A 289 -2.69 -20.84 15.63
C ALA A 289 -1.65 -21.86 15.12
N VAL A 290 -2.11 -22.85 14.37
CA VAL A 290 -1.28 -23.72 13.53
C VAL A 290 -0.93 -22.97 12.24
N ARG A 291 0.36 -22.97 11.87
CA ARG A 291 0.87 -22.18 10.72
C ARG A 291 1.47 -23.04 9.61
N GLU A 292 1.68 -24.32 9.88
CA GLU A 292 2.30 -25.30 8.99
C GLU A 292 1.64 -26.66 9.24
N GLY A 293 1.44 -27.45 8.19
CA GLY A 293 0.91 -28.81 8.33
C GLY A 293 -0.61 -28.91 8.51
N HIS A 294 -1.37 -27.91 8.06
CA HIS A 294 -2.83 -27.97 7.95
C HIS A 294 -3.25 -28.94 6.84
N ASP A 295 -4.48 -29.47 6.91
CA ASP A 295 -5.09 -30.31 5.87
C ASP A 295 -6.26 -29.62 5.14
N CYS A 296 -6.54 -28.36 5.47
CA CYS A 296 -7.59 -27.57 4.83
C CYS A 296 -7.34 -27.28 3.34
N GLY A 297 -8.44 -27.18 2.59
CA GLY A 297 -8.50 -26.59 1.25
C GLY A 297 -9.31 -25.30 1.22
N HIS A 298 -9.28 -24.55 0.12
CA HIS A 298 -9.95 -23.23 0.07
C HIS A 298 -11.48 -23.26 0.27
N LYS A 299 -12.14 -24.42 0.22
CA LYS A 299 -13.54 -24.53 0.61
C LYS A 299 -13.75 -24.19 2.08
N GLU A 300 -12.73 -24.39 2.89
CA GLU A 300 -12.65 -24.17 4.34
C GLU A 300 -12.11 -22.78 4.67
N ASP A 301 -12.05 -21.85 3.71
CA ASP A 301 -11.58 -20.50 4.04
C ASP A 301 -12.61 -19.76 4.92
N ALA A 302 -12.16 -19.34 6.10
CA ALA A 302 -12.94 -18.63 7.09
C ALA A 302 -13.43 -17.25 6.61
N GLY A 303 -14.65 -16.90 7.01
CA GLY A 303 -15.27 -15.61 6.75
C GLY A 303 -15.96 -15.03 7.98
N VAL A 304 -16.18 -13.72 7.93
CA VAL A 304 -16.82 -12.96 9.00
C VAL A 304 -17.76 -11.89 8.45
N VAL A 305 -18.82 -11.62 9.19
CA VAL A 305 -19.65 -10.42 9.07
C VAL A 305 -19.58 -9.65 10.38
N CYS A 306 -19.11 -8.41 10.33
CA CYS A 306 -18.99 -7.55 11.49
C CYS A 306 -20.23 -6.66 11.70
N SER A 307 -20.35 -6.03 12.87
CA SER A 307 -21.50 -5.21 13.25
C SER A 307 -21.67 -3.96 12.40
N GLU A 308 -20.57 -3.39 11.91
CA GLU A 308 -20.60 -2.25 10.99
C GLU A 308 -20.89 -2.67 9.53
N TYR A 309 -21.21 -3.94 9.25
CA TYR A 309 -21.74 -4.36 7.96
C TYR A 309 -23.13 -3.77 7.72
N LYS A 310 -23.23 -2.98 6.65
CA LYS A 310 -24.48 -2.43 6.14
C LYS A 310 -24.69 -2.86 4.70
N ALA A 311 -25.91 -3.25 4.37
CA ALA A 311 -26.29 -3.63 3.03
C ALA A 311 -27.64 -3.03 2.64
N LEU A 312 -27.84 -2.80 1.34
CA LEU A 312 -29.05 -2.25 0.76
C LEU A 312 -29.58 -3.25 -0.27
N ARG A 313 -30.89 -3.51 -0.25
CA ARG A 313 -31.57 -4.27 -1.31
C ARG A 313 -32.96 -3.69 -1.61
N LEU A 314 -33.48 -4.05 -2.78
CA LEU A 314 -34.87 -3.78 -3.17
C LEU A 314 -35.64 -5.10 -3.25
N THR A 315 -36.86 -5.13 -2.71
CA THR A 315 -37.71 -6.33 -2.71
C THR A 315 -39.14 -6.03 -3.13
N GLY A 316 -39.82 -7.00 -3.74
CA GLY A 316 -41.22 -6.84 -4.18
C GLY A 316 -41.41 -5.94 -5.41
N GLY A 317 -40.34 -5.59 -6.12
CA GLY A 317 -40.42 -5.00 -7.46
C GLY A 317 -40.17 -6.02 -8.57
N LEU A 318 -39.99 -5.53 -9.80
CA LEU A 318 -39.84 -6.37 -11.00
C LEU A 318 -38.45 -6.99 -11.12
N ASP A 319 -37.43 -6.31 -10.58
CA ASP A 319 -36.03 -6.68 -10.65
C ASP A 319 -35.25 -6.17 -9.43
N HIS A 320 -33.94 -6.40 -9.38
CA HIS A 320 -33.07 -5.92 -8.28
C HIS A 320 -32.92 -4.38 -8.24
N CYS A 321 -33.44 -3.65 -9.24
CA CYS A 321 -33.41 -2.20 -9.36
C CYS A 321 -34.77 -1.54 -9.06
N SER A 322 -35.74 -2.31 -8.58
CA SER A 322 -37.08 -1.82 -8.23
C SER A 322 -37.65 -2.54 -7.00
N GLY A 323 -38.39 -1.81 -6.16
CA GLY A 323 -39.13 -2.38 -5.03
C GLY A 323 -39.02 -1.57 -3.74
N ARG A 324 -39.43 -2.18 -2.64
CA ARG A 324 -39.29 -1.66 -1.28
C ARG A 324 -37.83 -1.61 -0.87
N VAL A 325 -37.43 -0.49 -0.28
CA VAL A 325 -36.08 -0.27 0.24
C VAL A 325 -35.90 -1.01 1.57
N GLU A 326 -34.94 -1.93 1.59
CA GLU A 326 -34.55 -2.66 2.79
C GLU A 326 -33.07 -2.48 3.10
N ILE A 327 -32.76 -2.27 4.38
CA ILE A 327 -31.41 -2.07 4.88
C ILE A 327 -31.07 -3.19 5.86
N HIS A 328 -29.90 -3.80 5.69
CA HIS A 328 -29.36 -4.78 6.61
C HIS A 328 -28.49 -4.10 7.66
N ARG A 329 -28.78 -4.34 8.94
CA ARG A 329 -27.99 -3.87 10.08
C ARG A 329 -28.14 -4.83 11.26
N ASN A 330 -27.05 -5.05 12.02
CA ASN A 330 -27.03 -5.93 13.19
C ASN A 330 -27.68 -7.31 12.92
N ASN A 331 -27.30 -7.96 11.81
CA ASN A 331 -27.85 -9.24 11.34
C ASN A 331 -29.35 -9.27 10.98
N SER A 332 -29.98 -8.12 10.78
CA SER A 332 -31.41 -8.05 10.52
C SER A 332 -31.72 -7.11 9.36
N TRP A 333 -32.71 -7.48 8.55
CA TRP A 333 -33.26 -6.61 7.53
C TRP A 333 -34.38 -5.74 8.12
N GLY A 334 -34.24 -4.44 7.95
CA GLY A 334 -35.24 -3.44 8.27
C GLY A 334 -35.74 -2.70 7.04
N THR A 335 -36.77 -1.88 7.22
CA THR A 335 -37.36 -1.05 6.14
C THR A 335 -37.13 0.42 6.39
N VAL A 336 -37.20 1.22 5.33
CA VAL A 336 -37.06 2.69 5.41
C VAL A 336 -38.43 3.35 5.36
N CYS A 337 -38.63 4.41 6.13
CA CYS A 337 -39.84 5.22 6.16
C CYS A 337 -39.86 6.21 4.99
N ASP A 338 -41.00 6.38 4.33
CA ASP A 338 -41.15 7.26 3.16
C ASP A 338 -41.16 8.76 3.50
N ASP A 339 -41.46 9.14 4.74
CA ASP A 339 -41.66 10.55 5.14
C ASP A 339 -40.44 11.46 4.89
N CYS A 340 -39.20 10.91 4.94
CA CYS A 340 -37.97 11.63 4.57
C CYS A 340 -37.14 10.87 3.52
N TRP A 341 -37.79 10.04 2.70
CA TRP A 341 -37.13 9.38 1.58
C TRP A 341 -37.31 10.23 0.32
N ASP A 342 -36.32 11.07 -0.01
CA ASP A 342 -36.41 11.98 -1.14
C ASP A 342 -35.43 11.62 -2.27
N LYS A 343 -35.33 12.50 -3.28
CA LYS A 343 -34.49 12.29 -4.46
C LYS A 343 -33.03 12.06 -4.09
N GLN A 344 -32.52 12.72 -3.04
CA GLN A 344 -31.14 12.61 -2.60
C GLN A 344 -30.86 11.19 -2.10
N GLU A 345 -31.64 10.69 -1.14
CA GLU A 345 -31.55 9.31 -0.62
C GLU A 345 -31.72 8.29 -1.75
N ALA A 346 -32.76 8.47 -2.58
CA ALA A 346 -33.08 7.59 -3.69
C ALA A 346 -31.95 7.51 -4.73
N SER A 347 -31.31 8.64 -5.04
CA SER A 347 -30.20 8.68 -6.01
C SER A 347 -28.97 7.95 -5.47
N MET A 348 -28.64 8.13 -4.19
CA MET A 348 -27.55 7.37 -3.55
C MET A 348 -27.87 5.88 -3.51
N ALA A 349 -29.11 5.51 -3.19
CA ALA A 349 -29.56 4.12 -3.18
C ALA A 349 -29.39 3.45 -4.56
N CYS A 350 -29.88 4.10 -5.64
CA CYS A 350 -29.72 3.59 -6.99
C CYS A 350 -28.24 3.50 -7.42
N ALA A 351 -27.42 4.48 -7.05
CA ALA A 351 -25.99 4.46 -7.33
C ALA A 351 -25.28 3.31 -6.60
N MET A 352 -25.58 3.11 -5.32
CA MET A 352 -25.05 2.01 -4.49
C MET A 352 -25.47 0.64 -5.01
N LEU A 353 -26.66 0.52 -5.58
CA LEU A 353 -27.14 -0.71 -6.22
C LEU A 353 -26.59 -0.92 -7.64
N GLY A 354 -25.85 0.04 -8.20
CA GLY A 354 -25.39 -0.02 -9.60
C GLY A 354 -26.52 0.11 -10.63
N CYS A 355 -27.67 0.66 -10.23
CA CYS A 355 -28.91 0.72 -10.99
C CYS A 355 -29.16 2.10 -11.65
N GLY A 356 -28.14 2.95 -11.76
CA GLY A 356 -28.25 4.25 -12.44
C GLY A 356 -29.03 5.31 -11.64
N GLU A 357 -29.90 6.07 -12.31
CA GLU A 357 -30.62 7.19 -11.71
C GLU A 357 -31.93 6.76 -11.03
N ALA A 358 -32.31 7.43 -9.96
CA ALA A 358 -33.64 7.28 -9.36
C ALA A 358 -34.73 7.88 -10.25
N LYS A 359 -35.69 7.07 -10.69
CA LYS A 359 -36.82 7.49 -11.54
C LYS A 359 -38.12 7.68 -10.75
N GLN A 360 -38.40 6.80 -9.79
CA GLN A 360 -39.55 6.94 -8.90
C GLN A 360 -39.18 6.51 -7.48
N PHE A 361 -39.52 7.34 -6.50
CA PHE A 361 -39.18 7.12 -5.08
C PHE A 361 -40.27 7.64 -4.13
N THR A 362 -41.33 8.24 -4.67
CA THR A 362 -42.52 8.68 -3.95
C THR A 362 -43.76 8.43 -4.81
N ALA A 363 -44.95 8.51 -4.21
CA ALA A 363 -46.24 8.45 -4.90
C ALA A 363 -46.43 7.20 -5.79
N PHE A 364 -46.15 6.03 -5.25
CA PHE A 364 -46.46 4.75 -5.90
C PHE A 364 -47.98 4.53 -5.96
N GLU A 365 -48.49 4.01 -7.09
CA GLU A 365 -49.91 3.64 -7.23
C GLU A 365 -50.34 2.62 -6.17
N THR A 366 -49.44 1.68 -5.87
CA THR A 366 -49.54 0.74 -4.76
C THR A 366 -48.39 1.01 -3.78
N PRO A 367 -48.65 1.69 -2.65
CA PRO A 367 -47.63 1.99 -1.67
C PRO A 367 -47.05 0.71 -1.04
N PHE A 368 -45.76 0.71 -0.73
CA PHE A 368 -45.10 -0.43 -0.09
C PHE A 368 -45.44 -0.46 1.41
N THR A 369 -45.56 -1.67 1.95
CA THR A 369 -45.71 -1.91 3.38
C THR A 369 -44.40 -2.37 4.00
N HIS A 370 -44.21 -2.02 5.26
CA HIS A 370 -43.12 -2.48 6.11
C HIS A 370 -43.20 -3.99 6.31
N THR A 371 -42.04 -4.62 6.40
CA THR A 371 -41.91 -5.98 6.92
C THR A 371 -41.75 -5.95 8.44
N ASN A 372 -41.79 -7.12 9.06
CA ASN A 372 -41.37 -7.25 10.44
C ASN A 372 -39.88 -6.88 10.57
N GLY A 373 -39.52 -6.19 11.65
CA GLY A 373 -38.15 -5.70 11.87
C GLY A 373 -38.08 -4.20 12.11
N THR A 374 -36.86 -3.68 12.17
CA THR A 374 -36.60 -2.28 12.49
C THR A 374 -36.97 -1.36 11.32
N ARG A 375 -37.43 -0.15 11.66
CA ARG A 375 -37.81 0.89 10.70
C ARG A 375 -36.91 2.10 10.89
N TRP A 376 -36.47 2.68 9.79
CA TRP A 376 -35.45 3.72 9.81
C TRP A 376 -35.87 4.97 9.04
N PHE A 377 -35.48 6.13 9.55
CA PHE A 377 -35.43 7.38 8.78
C PHE A 377 -33.99 7.65 8.38
N TYR A 378 -33.78 7.96 7.10
CA TYR A 378 -32.51 8.45 6.58
C TYR A 378 -32.65 9.93 6.26
N MET A 379 -31.78 10.75 6.84
CA MET A 379 -31.73 12.19 6.62
C MET A 379 -30.37 12.57 6.04
N CYS A 380 -30.31 12.71 4.72
CA CYS A 380 -29.06 13.02 4.04
C CYS A 380 -28.90 14.51 3.76
N SER A 381 -27.64 14.92 3.63
CA SER A 381 -27.27 16.25 3.14
C SER A 381 -26.74 16.13 1.71
N LYS A 382 -26.59 17.27 1.02
CA LYS A 382 -26.05 17.29 -0.35
C LYS A 382 -24.58 16.86 -0.46
N SER A 383 -23.82 16.86 0.63
CA SER A 383 -22.42 16.45 0.62
C SER A 383 -22.23 14.94 0.79
N HIS A 384 -23.25 14.21 1.24
CA HIS A 384 -23.16 12.76 1.39
C HIS A 384 -23.17 12.06 0.03
N GLN A 385 -22.33 11.04 -0.10
CA GLN A 385 -22.23 10.24 -1.32
C GLN A 385 -22.91 8.87 -1.19
N THR A 386 -23.05 8.38 0.04
CA THR A 386 -23.70 7.11 0.35
C THR A 386 -24.75 7.28 1.45
N LEU A 387 -25.73 6.37 1.50
CA LEU A 387 -26.72 6.33 2.59
C LEU A 387 -26.07 6.15 3.97
N TRP A 388 -24.87 5.56 4.02
CA TRP A 388 -24.18 5.25 5.26
C TRP A 388 -23.61 6.48 5.98
N GLU A 389 -23.43 7.58 5.25
CA GLU A 389 -23.01 8.87 5.80
C GLU A 389 -24.18 9.70 6.35
N CYS A 390 -25.41 9.32 6.00
CA CYS A 390 -26.59 10.05 6.39
C CYS A 390 -26.92 9.88 7.87
N ARG A 391 -27.60 10.87 8.45
CA ARG A 391 -28.11 10.75 9.80
C ARG A 391 -29.25 9.73 9.80
N GLU A 392 -29.05 8.64 10.50
CA GLU A 392 -29.99 7.54 10.64
C GLU A 392 -30.73 7.65 11.98
N ILE A 393 -32.06 7.47 11.98
CA ILE A 393 -32.90 7.50 13.18
C ILE A 393 -33.81 6.28 13.19
N GLU A 394 -33.74 5.48 14.25
CA GLU A 394 -34.68 4.36 14.46
C GLU A 394 -36.09 4.90 14.78
N ALA A 395 -37.10 4.38 14.09
CA ALA A 395 -38.49 4.72 14.37
C ALA A 395 -38.98 3.99 15.63
N THR A 396 -38.92 4.65 16.78
CA THR A 396 -39.45 4.13 18.04
C THR A 396 -40.97 4.35 18.16
N LYS A 397 -41.62 3.64 19.10
CA LYS A 397 -43.06 3.81 19.42
C LYS A 397 -43.34 5.26 19.83
N GLY A 398 -43.75 6.09 18.88
CA GLY A 398 -43.97 7.53 19.04
C GLY A 398 -43.79 8.32 17.74
N LEU A 399 -42.96 7.84 16.80
CA LEU A 399 -42.84 8.41 15.45
C LEU A 399 -43.82 7.75 14.46
N LEU A 400 -44.49 8.57 13.65
CA LEU A 400 -45.54 8.18 12.69
C LEU A 400 -44.98 7.51 11.41
N CYS A 401 -44.28 6.37 11.55
CA CYS A 401 -43.89 5.49 10.45
C CYS A 401 -44.62 4.14 10.56
N GLN A 402 -45.87 4.16 10.10
CA GLN A 402 -46.77 3.00 10.06
C GLN A 402 -47.19 2.73 8.62
N ASP A 403 -47.62 1.51 8.34
CA ASP A 403 -48.08 1.14 7.01
C ASP A 403 -49.18 2.07 6.48
N PRO A 404 -49.18 2.37 5.18
CA PRO A 404 -48.30 1.84 4.12
C PRO A 404 -47.17 2.83 3.75
N LYS A 405 -46.37 3.24 4.74
CA LYS A 405 -45.29 4.23 4.58
C LYS A 405 -43.89 3.64 4.38
N ALA A 406 -43.77 2.44 3.81
CA ALA A 406 -42.45 1.94 3.47
C ALA A 406 -41.94 2.63 2.21
N ALA A 407 -40.71 3.11 2.25
CA ALA A 407 -40.04 3.72 1.12
C ALA A 407 -39.90 2.70 -0.02
N GLY A 408 -40.26 3.14 -1.21
CA GLY A 408 -40.05 2.41 -2.45
C GLY A 408 -39.04 3.10 -3.35
N LEU A 409 -38.47 2.36 -4.27
CA LEU A 409 -37.51 2.87 -5.25
C LEU A 409 -37.66 2.15 -6.59
N ILE A 410 -37.66 2.90 -7.68
CA ILE A 410 -37.47 2.42 -9.04
C ILE A 410 -36.32 3.23 -9.63
N CYS A 411 -35.25 2.53 -9.97
CA CYS A 411 -34.09 3.08 -10.63
C CYS A 411 -34.18 2.86 -12.15
N SER A 412 -33.38 3.60 -12.91
CA SER A 412 -33.18 3.30 -14.32
C SER A 412 -32.26 2.09 -14.45
N SER A 413 -32.82 0.89 -14.48
CA SER A 413 -32.19 -0.15 -15.28
C SER A 413 -32.01 0.40 -16.71
N ARG A 414 -31.09 -0.14 -17.51
CA ARG A 414 -30.65 0.43 -18.82
C ARG A 414 -31.74 0.54 -19.93
N LEU A 415 -33.00 0.81 -19.58
CA LEU A 415 -34.10 1.09 -20.48
C LEU A 415 -34.85 2.34 -20.03
N SER A 416 -34.93 3.29 -20.95
CA SER A 416 -35.53 4.60 -20.82
C SER A 416 -37.03 4.53 -20.58
N TRP A 417 -37.50 4.98 -19.42
CA TRP A 417 -38.88 5.42 -19.22
C TRP A 417 -38.91 6.77 -18.51
N ASN A 418 -39.75 7.66 -19.03
CA ASN A 418 -39.98 9.01 -18.52
C ASN A 418 -40.90 8.93 -17.29
N ALA A 419 -40.44 9.43 -16.14
CA ALA A 419 -41.29 9.60 -14.96
C ALA A 419 -41.06 10.96 -14.29
N PHE A 420 -42.16 11.59 -13.88
CA PHE A 420 -42.22 12.95 -13.31
C PHE A 420 -41.81 12.96 -11.84
N THR A 421 -41.05 13.99 -11.43
CA THR A 421 -40.55 14.18 -10.06
C THR A 421 -41.43 15.13 -9.24
N TYR A 422 -41.84 14.73 -8.03
CA TYR A 422 -42.39 15.62 -7.01
C TYR A 422 -41.39 15.80 -5.85
N HIS A 423 -41.36 17.01 -5.27
CA HIS A 423 -40.45 17.39 -4.18
C HIS A 423 -41.25 17.72 -2.91
N SER A 424 -40.87 17.15 -1.78
CA SER A 424 -41.27 17.58 -0.44
C SER A 424 -40.03 17.74 0.43
N ARG A 425 -39.92 18.85 1.17
CA ARG A 425 -38.82 19.10 2.12
C ARG A 425 -39.23 18.66 3.53
N CYS A 426 -38.39 17.89 4.22
CA CYS A 426 -38.55 17.62 5.64
C CYS A 426 -38.22 18.87 6.49
N SER A 427 -39.04 19.12 7.52
CA SER A 427 -38.73 20.06 8.62
C SER A 427 -39.10 19.36 9.92
N TYR A 428 -38.11 18.92 10.69
CA TYR A 428 -38.29 18.27 11.99
C TYR A 428 -37.92 19.26 13.10
N ASN A 429 -38.93 19.82 13.77
CA ASN A 429 -38.72 20.62 14.98
C ASN A 429 -38.87 19.73 16.21
N HIS A 430 -37.79 19.61 16.99
CA HIS A 430 -37.86 19.08 18.35
C HIS A 430 -38.67 20.05 19.23
N GLY A 431 -39.95 19.75 19.46
CA GLY A 431 -40.75 20.44 20.46
C GLY A 431 -42.22 20.58 20.09
N ASN A 432 -43.06 19.84 20.81
CA ASN A 432 -44.50 20.03 21.06
C ASN A 432 -45.49 20.06 19.87
N ASN A 433 -46.42 19.10 19.95
CA ASN A 433 -47.81 19.11 19.43
C ASN A 433 -48.09 19.64 18.00
N ALA A 434 -48.55 18.68 17.18
CA ALA A 434 -49.61 18.81 16.18
C ALA A 434 -49.55 19.95 15.15
N ASN A 435 -49.11 19.62 13.93
CA ASN A 435 -49.89 19.74 12.68
C ASN A 435 -48.98 19.56 11.45
N HIS A 436 -49.10 18.42 10.76
CA HIS A 436 -48.48 18.24 9.44
C HIS A 436 -49.44 18.74 8.35
N ASN A 437 -49.28 20.00 7.95
CA ASN A 437 -49.94 20.53 6.76
C ASN A 437 -49.13 20.15 5.50
N ARG A 438 -49.69 19.27 4.67
CA ARG A 438 -49.27 19.10 3.27
C ARG A 438 -49.58 20.38 2.51
N SER A 439 -48.55 21.14 2.14
CA SER A 439 -48.68 22.22 1.16
C SER A 439 -48.66 21.63 -0.25
N THR A 440 -49.84 21.44 -0.84
CA THR A 440 -49.99 21.12 -2.27
C THR A 440 -49.88 22.40 -3.08
N ARG A 441 -48.77 22.61 -3.81
CA ARG A 441 -48.76 23.54 -4.94
C ARG A 441 -49.07 22.75 -6.22
N ARG A 442 -50.29 22.87 -6.73
CA ARG A 442 -50.60 22.57 -8.14
C ARG A 442 -49.92 23.64 -8.99
N ALA A 443 -48.92 23.25 -9.78
CA ALA A 443 -48.54 24.03 -10.96
C ALA A 443 -49.54 23.66 -12.06
N LEU A 444 -50.55 24.52 -12.26
CA LEU A 444 -51.30 24.61 -13.50
C LEU A 444 -50.41 25.33 -14.51
N VAL A 445 -50.08 24.70 -15.64
CA VAL A 445 -49.68 25.45 -16.84
C VAL A 445 -50.31 24.78 -18.07
N SER A 446 -50.92 25.66 -18.85
CA SER A 446 -51.56 25.58 -20.16
C SER A 446 -50.81 24.80 -21.23
#